data_AF-A0A5N6EIZ3-F1
#
_entry.id   AF-A0A5N6EIZ3-F1
#
_cell.length_a   1.000
_cell.length_b   1.000
_cell.length_c   1.000
_cell.angle_alpha   90.00
_cell.angle_beta   90.00
_cell.angle_gamma   90.00
#
_symmetry.space_group_name_H-M   'P 1'
#
loop_
_entity.id
_entity.type
_entity.pdbx_description
1 polymer ?
#
loop_
_entity_poly.entity_id
_entity_poly.type
_entity_poly.pdbx_seq_one_letter_code
_entity_poly.pdbx_strand_id
1 'polypeptide(L)'
;MRDTPYTPDLLTLPWYYSSESSITTYSVDPMVAPVVVDPTGRFVLVHDLGADVVRVFCVNPSTGLLQPTESLAVNPGSGPRHGAFWTPRGSNSTSSGVYFYLVQELSSELSGFRVKYSGNKTFFSKVYEGSTYGKESSPTGSGATAIAISAEKASFLGLYPAYGSSPRHFSIAPTHTMVAVALESSQSVVMGQWNNSSGALGTLLAEKKAGWEIPSVVWDL
;
A
#
# COMPACT_ATOMS: atom_id res chain seq x y z
N MET A 1 36.82 10.86 -6.96
CA MET A 1 35.35 10.80 -6.99
C MET A 1 34.93 9.74 -5.99
N ARG A 2 34.19 10.10 -4.95
CA ARG A 2 33.66 9.13 -3.98
C ARG A 2 32.30 8.68 -4.49
N ASP A 3 32.19 7.40 -4.84
CA ASP A 3 30.91 6.74 -5.05
C ASP A 3 30.10 6.87 -3.76
N THR A 4 28.97 7.58 -3.84
CA THR A 4 27.96 7.54 -2.78
C THR A 4 27.20 6.23 -2.94
N PRO A 5 27.08 5.39 -1.90
CA PRO A 5 26.30 4.17 -2.02
C PRO A 5 24.84 4.53 -2.28
N TYR A 6 24.31 4.04 -3.40
CA TYR A 6 22.90 4.11 -3.73
C TYR A 6 22.10 3.37 -2.66
N THR A 7 21.39 4.12 -1.81
CA THR A 7 20.38 3.57 -0.89
C THR A 7 19.03 3.60 -1.61
N PRO A 8 18.43 2.46 -1.98
CA PRO A 8 17.10 2.46 -2.58
C PRO A 8 16.09 3.06 -1.58
N ASP A 9 15.29 4.02 -2.04
CA ASP A 9 14.15 4.53 -1.28
C ASP A 9 13.12 3.39 -1.16
N LEU A 10 13.15 2.68 -0.03
CA LEU A 10 12.21 1.61 0.28
C LEU A 10 10.87 2.21 0.67
N LEU A 11 9.86 2.00 -0.16
CA LEU A 11 8.49 2.42 0.16
C LEU A 11 7.84 1.44 1.13
N THR A 12 7.17 1.97 2.16
CA THR A 12 6.24 1.23 3.00
C THR A 12 4.98 2.04 3.24
N LEU A 13 3.83 1.37 3.28
CA LEU A 13 2.49 1.96 3.23
C LEU A 13 1.95 2.14 4.66
N PRO A 14 1.70 3.36 5.19
CA PRO A 14 1.10 3.54 6.52
C PRO A 14 -0.17 4.42 6.48
N TRP A 15 -1.39 3.97 6.84
CA TRP A 15 -2.58 4.89 6.77
C TRP A 15 -3.66 4.78 7.87
N TYR A 16 -4.40 5.89 8.01
CA TYR A 16 -5.29 6.38 9.10
C TYR A 16 -6.81 6.40 8.72
N TYR A 17 -7.70 6.56 9.73
CA TYR A 17 -9.16 6.70 9.60
C TYR A 17 -9.66 8.02 10.22
N SER A 18 -10.69 8.65 9.63
CA SER A 18 -11.58 9.60 10.33
C SER A 18 -12.99 9.60 9.71
N SER A 19 -13.99 9.91 10.54
CA SER A 19 -15.41 9.59 10.38
C SER A 19 -16.30 10.69 9.79
N GLU A 20 -17.34 10.23 9.07
CA GLU A 20 -18.65 10.82 8.73
C GLU A 20 -18.74 12.11 7.89
N SER A 21 -19.36 12.02 6.71
CA SER A 21 -20.78 12.41 6.50
C SER A 21 -21.27 12.09 5.07
N SER A 22 -22.58 11.81 4.99
CA SER A 22 -23.43 11.37 3.86
C SER A 22 -22.95 11.61 2.41
N ILE A 23 -22.70 10.51 1.69
CA ILE A 23 -22.40 10.43 0.25
C ILE A 23 -23.24 9.31 -0.38
N THR A 24 -23.68 9.52 -1.64
CA THR A 24 -24.31 8.53 -2.50
C THR A 24 -23.56 7.18 -2.47
N THR A 25 -24.25 6.14 -2.01
CA THR A 25 -23.67 4.81 -1.82
C THR A 25 -23.56 4.07 -3.14
N TYR A 26 -22.33 3.78 -3.57
CA TYR A 26 -22.06 2.65 -4.46
C TYR A 26 -21.92 1.41 -3.57
N SER A 27 -22.63 0.33 -3.88
CA SER A 27 -22.50 -0.94 -3.16
C SER A 27 -21.10 -1.49 -3.40
N VAL A 28 -20.20 -1.26 -2.44
CA VAL A 28 -18.95 -1.99 -2.28
C VAL A 28 -19.24 -3.12 -1.30
N ASP A 29 -18.86 -4.35 -1.64
CA ASP A 29 -19.04 -5.50 -0.75
C ASP A 29 -18.41 -5.18 0.63
N PRO A 30 -19.00 -5.57 1.78
CA PRO A 30 -18.73 -4.98 3.10
C PRO A 30 -17.37 -5.31 3.73
N MET A 31 -16.39 -5.79 2.96
CA MET A 31 -15.01 -6.00 3.41
C MET A 31 -14.14 -4.81 2.97
N VAL A 32 -14.13 -3.75 3.80
CA VAL A 32 -13.21 -2.59 3.82
C VAL A 32 -12.33 -2.42 2.56
N ALA A 33 -12.86 -1.70 1.56
CA ALA A 33 -12.05 -1.15 0.48
C ALA A 33 -11.03 -0.15 1.04
N PRO A 34 -9.71 -0.34 0.86
CA PRO A 34 -8.74 0.71 1.20
C PRO A 34 -8.99 1.97 0.36
N VAL A 35 -8.66 3.12 0.95
CA VAL A 35 -8.69 4.41 0.28
C VAL A 35 -7.30 5.02 0.35
N VAL A 36 -6.80 5.58 -0.76
CA VAL A 36 -5.53 6.28 -0.80
C VAL A 36 -5.66 7.62 -1.51
N VAL A 37 -5.00 8.63 -0.96
CA VAL A 37 -4.92 9.96 -1.57
C VAL A 37 -3.65 10.03 -2.39
N ASP A 38 -3.75 10.60 -3.59
CA ASP A 38 -2.58 10.78 -4.44
C ASP A 38 -1.61 11.85 -3.87
N PRO A 39 -0.33 11.85 -4.25
CA PRO A 39 0.65 12.79 -3.70
C PRO A 39 0.32 14.26 -3.96
N THR A 40 -0.53 14.57 -4.97
CA THR A 40 -0.98 15.94 -5.22
C THR A 40 -2.13 16.37 -4.31
N GLY A 41 -2.77 15.44 -3.61
CA GLY A 41 -3.97 15.69 -2.81
C GLY A 41 -5.24 15.96 -3.63
N ARG A 42 -5.17 15.83 -4.96
CA ARG A 42 -6.27 16.16 -5.88
C ARG A 42 -7.12 14.95 -6.26
N PHE A 43 -6.65 13.75 -5.94
CA PHE A 43 -7.32 12.51 -6.30
C PHE A 43 -7.39 11.56 -5.11
N VAL A 44 -8.53 10.88 -5.00
CA VAL A 44 -8.80 9.81 -4.05
C VAL A 44 -9.07 8.53 -4.83
N LEU A 45 -8.36 7.46 -4.49
CA LEU A 45 -8.50 6.15 -5.09
C LEU A 45 -9.12 5.20 -4.07
N VAL A 46 -10.14 4.45 -4.48
CA VAL A 46 -10.85 3.47 -3.65
C VAL A 46 -10.74 2.11 -4.33
N HIS A 47 -10.18 1.11 -3.65
CA HIS A 47 -9.96 -0.20 -4.26
C HIS A 47 -11.19 -1.08 -4.06
N ASP A 48 -11.82 -1.48 -5.16
CA ASP A 48 -13.02 -2.31 -5.16
C ASP A 48 -12.62 -3.75 -5.48
N LEU A 49 -12.44 -4.54 -4.43
CA LEU A 49 -11.99 -5.93 -4.52
C LEU A 49 -12.93 -6.77 -5.39
N GLY A 50 -14.23 -6.68 -5.16
CA GLY A 50 -15.22 -7.53 -5.83
C GLY A 50 -15.47 -7.15 -7.30
N ALA A 51 -15.16 -5.92 -7.68
CA ALA A 51 -15.33 -5.43 -9.04
C ALA A 51 -14.05 -5.42 -9.88
N ASP A 52 -12.90 -5.82 -9.32
CA ASP A 52 -11.59 -5.78 -9.98
C ASP A 52 -11.24 -4.39 -10.55
N VAL A 53 -11.59 -3.33 -9.80
CA VAL A 53 -11.29 -1.94 -10.18
C VAL A 53 -10.77 -1.12 -9.02
N VAL A 54 -9.95 -0.12 -9.33
CA VAL A 54 -9.66 1.01 -8.46
C VAL A 54 -10.47 2.20 -8.95
N ARG A 55 -11.48 2.58 -8.18
CA ARG A 55 -12.32 3.75 -8.45
C ARG A 55 -11.52 5.01 -8.16
N VAL A 56 -11.54 5.95 -9.09
CA VAL A 56 -10.78 7.20 -8.96
C VAL A 56 -11.74 8.38 -8.90
N PHE A 57 -11.49 9.28 -7.96
CA PHE A 57 -12.26 10.50 -7.77
C PHE A 57 -11.32 11.70 -7.76
N CYS A 58 -11.70 12.77 -8.44
CA CYS A 58 -11.04 14.07 -8.30
C CYS A 58 -11.71 14.86 -7.16
N VAL A 59 -10.91 15.50 -6.33
CA VAL A 59 -11.37 16.36 -5.23
C VAL A 59 -11.66 17.75 -5.77
N ASN A 60 -12.88 18.25 -5.56
CA ASN A 60 -13.18 19.65 -5.82
C ASN A 60 -12.51 20.51 -4.74
N PRO A 61 -11.56 21.41 -5.08
CA PRO A 61 -10.81 22.15 -4.07
C PRO A 61 -11.64 23.19 -3.31
N SER A 62 -12.77 23.63 -3.87
CA SER A 62 -13.64 24.62 -3.24
C SER A 62 -14.65 24.00 -2.29
N THR A 63 -15.05 22.74 -2.52
CA THR A 63 -16.12 22.09 -1.75
C THR A 63 -15.66 20.85 -1.00
N GLY A 64 -14.49 20.29 -1.31
CA GLY A 64 -14.01 19.00 -0.82
C GLY A 64 -14.75 17.79 -1.39
N LEU A 65 -15.76 17.99 -2.23
CA LEU A 65 -16.58 16.89 -2.76
C LEU A 65 -15.82 16.07 -3.82
N LEU A 66 -16.04 14.76 -3.79
CA LEU A 66 -15.45 13.80 -4.71
C LEU A 66 -16.25 13.73 -6.02
N GLN A 67 -15.57 13.89 -7.15
CA GLN A 67 -16.13 13.76 -8.49
C GLN A 67 -15.55 12.51 -9.16
N PRO A 68 -16.35 11.52 -9.56
CA PRO A 68 -15.84 10.30 -10.17
C PRO A 68 -15.14 10.58 -11.50
N THR A 69 -14.03 9.90 -11.74
CA THR A 69 -13.27 9.93 -12.98
C THR A 69 -13.14 8.52 -13.56
N GLU A 70 -12.37 8.38 -14.64
CA GLU A 70 -12.05 7.06 -15.19
C GLU A 70 -11.37 6.18 -14.13
N SER A 71 -11.92 4.98 -13.93
CA SER A 71 -11.40 4.01 -12.97
C SER A 71 -10.25 3.22 -13.59
N LEU A 72 -9.34 2.73 -12.75
CA LEU A 72 -8.30 1.80 -13.16
C LEU A 72 -8.83 0.37 -13.03
N ALA A 73 -9.10 -0.29 -14.16
CA ALA A 73 -9.41 -1.72 -14.16
C ALA A 73 -8.15 -2.57 -13.99
N VAL A 74 -8.24 -3.64 -13.21
CA VAL A 74 -7.22 -4.69 -13.14
C VAL A 74 -7.74 -5.97 -13.80
N ASN A 75 -6.94 -7.04 -13.79
CA ASN A 75 -7.36 -8.31 -14.38
C ASN A 75 -8.56 -8.88 -13.58
N PRO A 76 -9.51 -9.55 -14.24
CA PRO A 76 -10.59 -10.24 -13.52
C PRO A 76 -10.04 -11.30 -12.55
N GLY A 77 -10.59 -11.33 -11.33
CA GLY A 77 -10.16 -12.23 -10.25
C GLY A 77 -8.89 -11.77 -9.52
N SER A 78 -8.43 -10.54 -9.74
CA SER A 78 -7.26 -9.99 -9.07
C SER A 78 -7.53 -9.56 -7.64
N GLY A 79 -8.68 -8.91 -7.39
CA GLY A 79 -9.06 -8.39 -6.08
C GLY A 79 -8.11 -7.29 -5.56
N PRO A 80 -8.16 -6.06 -6.10
CA PRO A 80 -7.31 -4.96 -5.64
C PRO A 80 -7.62 -4.61 -4.17
N ARG A 81 -6.61 -4.68 -3.28
CA ARG A 81 -6.86 -4.64 -1.83
C ARG A 81 -5.99 -3.70 -1.02
N HIS A 82 -4.81 -3.32 -1.48
CA HIS A 82 -3.95 -2.32 -0.83
C HIS A 82 -3.10 -1.63 -1.88
N GLY A 83 -2.78 -0.36 -1.69
CA GLY A 83 -1.90 0.33 -2.62
C GLY A 83 -1.25 1.54 -1.98
N ALA A 84 -0.22 2.07 -2.62
CA ALA A 84 0.30 3.38 -2.27
C ALA A 84 1.04 4.03 -3.41
N PHE A 85 1.26 5.32 -3.25
CA PHE A 85 2.04 6.12 -4.16
C PHE A 85 3.49 6.20 -3.72
N TRP A 86 4.38 6.23 -4.72
CA TRP A 86 5.78 6.55 -4.56
C TRP A 86 6.13 7.74 -5.45
N THR A 87 6.96 8.65 -4.93
CA THR A 87 7.54 9.77 -5.67
C THR A 87 9.02 9.89 -5.32
N PRO A 88 9.92 10.20 -6.27
CA PRO A 88 11.33 10.42 -5.99
C PRO A 88 11.52 11.51 -4.94
N ARG A 89 12.51 11.34 -4.06
CA ARG A 89 12.85 12.34 -3.06
C ARG A 89 13.19 13.69 -3.71
N GLY A 90 12.56 14.76 -3.23
CA GLY A 90 12.73 16.11 -3.79
C GLY A 90 11.96 16.37 -5.10
N SER A 91 11.19 15.40 -5.59
CA SER A 91 10.22 15.62 -6.66
C SER A 91 8.95 16.22 -6.07
N ASN A 92 8.52 17.37 -6.59
CA ASN A 92 7.21 17.92 -6.25
C ASN A 92 6.14 17.02 -6.87
N SER A 93 5.04 16.73 -6.16
CA SER A 93 3.97 15.78 -6.51
C SER A 93 3.36 15.92 -7.91
N THR A 94 3.61 17.03 -8.60
CA THR A 94 3.14 17.34 -9.96
C THR A 94 4.17 17.10 -11.06
N SER A 95 5.40 16.73 -10.69
CA SER A 95 6.53 16.47 -11.60
C SER A 95 6.55 15.01 -12.02
N SER A 96 7.02 14.73 -13.24
CA SER A 96 7.17 13.36 -13.75
C SER A 96 7.86 12.44 -12.75
N GLY A 97 7.27 11.26 -12.50
CA GLY A 97 7.85 10.27 -11.58
C GLY A 97 6.93 9.79 -10.46
N VAL A 98 5.62 10.02 -10.54
CA VAL A 98 4.67 9.39 -9.61
C VAL A 98 4.41 7.95 -10.04
N TYR A 99 4.50 7.03 -9.09
CA TYR A 99 4.16 5.62 -9.26
C TYR A 99 3.06 5.23 -8.28
N PHE A 100 2.20 4.33 -8.69
CA PHE A 100 1.18 3.71 -7.85
C PHE A 100 1.41 2.21 -7.85
N TYR A 101 1.56 1.62 -6.67
CA TYR A 101 1.71 0.19 -6.50
C TYR A 101 0.47 -0.38 -5.84
N LEU A 102 -0.02 -1.50 -6.34
CA LEU A 102 -1.29 -2.10 -5.99
C LEU A 102 -1.11 -3.59 -5.75
N VAL A 103 -1.42 -4.02 -4.53
CA VAL A 103 -1.53 -5.42 -4.12
C VAL A 103 -2.89 -5.95 -4.53
N GLN A 104 -2.87 -7.05 -5.25
CA GLN A 104 -4.00 -7.82 -5.73
C GLN A 104 -4.11 -9.07 -4.85
N GLU A 105 -5.08 -9.09 -3.94
CA GLU A 105 -5.22 -10.10 -2.88
C GLU A 105 -5.52 -11.49 -3.44
N LEU A 106 -6.48 -11.57 -4.36
CA LEU A 106 -6.99 -12.84 -4.85
C LEU A 106 -6.01 -13.50 -5.82
N SER A 107 -5.30 -12.71 -6.64
CA SER A 107 -4.24 -13.22 -7.51
C SER A 107 -2.87 -13.34 -6.84
N SER A 108 -2.69 -12.80 -5.62
CA SER A 108 -1.39 -12.74 -4.92
C SER A 108 -0.30 -12.00 -5.71
N GLU A 109 -0.67 -10.96 -6.43
CA GLU A 109 0.23 -10.19 -7.30
C GLU A 109 0.41 -8.75 -6.83
N LEU A 110 1.54 -8.14 -7.21
CA LEU A 110 1.78 -6.72 -7.13
C LEU A 110 1.80 -6.14 -8.55
N SER A 111 0.92 -5.18 -8.80
CA SER A 111 0.99 -4.32 -9.99
C SER A 111 1.65 -2.98 -9.65
N GLY A 112 2.50 -2.49 -10.54
CA GLY A 112 3.07 -1.14 -10.47
C GLY A 112 2.68 -0.32 -11.69
N PHE A 113 2.30 0.93 -11.48
CA PHE A 113 1.84 1.85 -12.51
C PHE A 113 2.60 3.16 -12.44
N ARG A 114 3.04 3.67 -13.59
CA ARG A 114 3.42 5.08 -13.70
C ARG A 114 2.15 5.92 -13.81
N VAL A 115 2.06 6.98 -13.03
CA VAL A 115 0.90 7.86 -12.97
C VAL A 115 1.22 9.18 -13.66
N LYS A 116 0.32 9.61 -14.55
CA LYS A 116 0.33 10.95 -15.14
C LYS A 116 -0.98 11.66 -14.82
N TYR A 117 -0.91 12.97 -14.73
CA TYR A 117 -2.06 13.82 -14.44
C TYR A 117 -2.31 14.78 -15.60
N SER A 118 -3.57 14.97 -15.98
CA SER A 118 -3.98 16.03 -16.92
C SER A 118 -5.34 16.58 -16.50
N GLY A 119 -5.38 17.86 -16.12
CA GLY A 119 -6.56 18.47 -15.52
C GLY A 119 -7.05 17.69 -14.30
N ASN A 120 -8.32 17.27 -14.36
CA ASN A 120 -9.01 16.46 -13.33
C ASN A 120 -9.01 14.96 -13.67
N LYS A 121 -8.00 14.48 -14.40
CA LYS A 121 -7.86 13.06 -14.76
C LYS A 121 -6.48 12.51 -14.40
N THR A 122 -6.46 11.22 -14.07
CA THR A 122 -5.27 10.40 -13.89
C THR A 122 -5.15 9.39 -15.02
N PHE A 123 -3.92 9.10 -15.43
CA PHE A 123 -3.60 8.07 -16.41
C PHE A 123 -2.59 7.11 -15.80
N PHE A 124 -2.92 5.82 -15.80
CA PHE A 124 -2.08 4.76 -15.25
C PHE A 124 -1.47 3.98 -16.41
N SER A 125 -0.15 3.84 -16.40
CA SER A 125 0.56 2.96 -17.33
C SER A 125 1.23 1.86 -16.52
N LYS A 126 0.80 0.61 -16.68
CA LYS A 126 1.40 -0.53 -15.97
C LYS A 126 2.88 -0.65 -16.38
N VAL A 127 3.77 -0.66 -15.39
CA VAL A 127 5.23 -0.77 -15.54
C VAL A 127 5.79 -2.00 -14.84
N TYR A 128 5.00 -2.63 -13.98
CA TYR A 128 5.39 -3.84 -13.25
C TYR A 128 4.17 -4.72 -12.98
N GLU A 129 4.37 -6.02 -13.03
CA GLU A 129 3.46 -7.04 -12.52
C GLU A 129 4.29 -8.24 -12.08
N GLY A 130 4.01 -8.79 -10.90
CA GLY A 130 4.74 -9.93 -10.39
C GLY A 130 4.11 -10.54 -9.14
N SER A 131 4.42 -11.81 -8.90
CA SER A 131 3.99 -12.52 -7.71
C SER A 131 4.55 -11.87 -6.45
N THR A 132 3.71 -11.79 -5.42
CA THR A 132 4.13 -11.38 -4.07
C THR A 132 5.04 -12.39 -3.40
N TYR A 133 5.10 -13.62 -3.92
CA TYR A 133 5.98 -14.70 -3.45
C TYR A 133 7.30 -14.81 -4.23
N GLY A 134 7.57 -13.87 -5.14
CA GLY A 134 8.73 -13.96 -6.01
C GLY A 134 8.67 -15.19 -6.92
N LYS A 135 9.64 -16.10 -6.79
CA LYS A 135 9.67 -17.37 -7.54
C LYS A 135 9.06 -18.54 -6.76
N GLU A 136 8.71 -18.33 -5.50
CA GLU A 136 8.12 -19.36 -4.65
C GLU A 136 6.64 -19.55 -4.98
N SER A 137 6.12 -20.74 -4.70
CA SER A 137 4.69 -21.01 -4.77
C SER A 137 3.95 -20.35 -3.59
N SER A 138 2.79 -19.75 -3.87
CA SER A 138 1.90 -19.26 -2.80
C SER A 138 1.47 -20.42 -1.89
N PRO A 139 1.67 -20.34 -0.56
CA PRO A 139 1.15 -21.33 0.38
C PRO A 139 -0.38 -21.37 0.34
N THR A 140 -0.95 -22.57 0.43
CA THR A 140 -2.40 -22.75 0.44
C THR A 140 -3.06 -21.94 1.57
N GLY A 141 -4.03 -21.09 1.22
CA GLY A 141 -4.77 -20.26 2.18
C GLY A 141 -4.03 -18.98 2.62
N SER A 142 -2.90 -18.62 2.02
CA SER A 142 -2.18 -17.38 2.30
C SER A 142 -2.46 -16.32 1.23
N GLY A 143 -2.76 -15.08 1.67
CA GLY A 143 -2.87 -13.91 0.79
C GLY A 143 -1.52 -13.29 0.45
N ALA A 144 -1.50 -12.11 -0.17
CA ALA A 144 -0.27 -11.42 -0.55
C ALA A 144 0.72 -11.21 0.62
N THR A 145 2.01 -11.42 0.35
CA THR A 145 3.12 -11.26 1.30
C THR A 145 3.97 -10.02 0.98
N ALA A 146 4.88 -9.64 1.88
CA ALA A 146 5.64 -8.39 1.79
C ALA A 146 6.58 -8.36 0.57
N ILE A 147 6.53 -7.26 -0.19
CA ILE A 147 7.48 -6.94 -1.26
C ILE A 147 8.06 -5.56 -0.96
N ALA A 148 9.37 -5.39 -1.11
CA ALA A 148 9.95 -4.06 -1.16
C ALA A 148 10.13 -3.60 -2.60
N ILE A 149 9.92 -2.32 -2.82
CA ILE A 149 9.79 -1.75 -4.16
C ILE A 149 10.75 -0.58 -4.26
N SER A 150 11.51 -0.50 -5.36
CA SER A 150 12.25 0.70 -5.74
C SER A 150 11.57 1.39 -6.93
N ALA A 151 11.72 2.72 -6.97
CA ALA A 151 11.32 3.69 -7.98
C ALA A 151 11.00 3.19 -9.40
N GLU A 152 11.90 2.40 -9.97
CA GLU A 152 11.84 1.99 -11.38
C GLU A 152 11.95 0.48 -11.55
N LYS A 153 12.23 -0.25 -10.46
CA LYS A 153 12.35 -1.71 -10.43
C LYS A 153 11.78 -2.20 -9.12
N ALA A 154 10.57 -2.76 -9.15
CA ALA A 154 10.12 -3.60 -8.07
C ALA A 154 10.94 -4.90 -8.12
N SER A 155 11.53 -5.27 -6.99
CA SER A 155 12.30 -6.51 -6.86
C SER A 155 11.85 -7.20 -5.58
N PHE A 156 11.44 -8.44 -5.70
CA PHE A 156 11.16 -9.26 -4.54
C PHE A 156 12.41 -9.40 -3.66
N LEU A 157 12.33 -8.93 -2.41
CA LEU A 157 13.47 -8.96 -1.47
C LEU A 157 13.50 -10.22 -0.60
N GLY A 158 12.35 -10.87 -0.42
CA GLY A 158 12.24 -12.08 0.39
C GLY A 158 10.93 -12.13 1.17
N LEU A 159 10.68 -13.29 1.76
CA LEU A 159 9.62 -13.48 2.75
C LEU A 159 10.18 -13.20 4.14
N TYR A 160 9.45 -12.43 4.93
CA TYR A 160 9.82 -12.09 6.29
C TYR A 160 8.73 -12.55 7.27
N PRO A 161 9.12 -12.96 8.49
CA PRO A 161 8.15 -13.40 9.48
C PRO A 161 7.21 -12.26 9.86
N ALA A 162 5.90 -12.52 9.87
CA ALA A 162 4.91 -11.61 10.44
C ALA A 162 4.96 -11.55 11.98
N TYR A 163 5.68 -12.49 12.61
CA TYR A 163 5.74 -12.73 14.06
C TYR A 163 4.40 -13.13 14.71
N GLY A 164 3.44 -13.56 13.90
CA GLY A 164 2.19 -14.18 14.34
C GLY A 164 1.23 -14.44 13.18
N SER A 165 -0.05 -14.55 13.50
CA SER A 165 -1.10 -15.00 12.58
C SER A 165 -1.98 -13.84 12.11
N SER A 166 -2.40 -13.92 10.84
CA SER A 166 -3.28 -12.93 10.20
C SER A 166 -2.75 -11.49 10.30
N PRO A 167 -1.53 -11.20 9.77
CA PRO A 167 -1.05 -9.83 9.68
C PRO A 167 -1.98 -9.03 8.76
N ARG A 168 -2.74 -8.09 9.33
CA ARG A 168 -3.72 -7.28 8.57
C ARG A 168 -3.15 -5.96 8.07
N HIS A 169 -2.22 -5.39 8.83
CA HIS A 169 -1.61 -4.10 8.53
C HIS A 169 -0.22 -4.03 9.18
N PHE A 170 0.67 -3.24 8.60
CA PHE A 170 1.93 -2.87 9.21
C PHE A 170 2.21 -1.39 8.96
N SER A 171 2.98 -0.76 9.83
CA SER A 171 3.39 0.63 9.71
C SER A 171 4.86 0.77 10.07
N ILE A 172 5.64 1.45 9.24
CA ILE A 172 7.05 1.73 9.52
C ILE A 172 7.15 3.02 10.34
N ALA A 173 7.99 2.98 11.38
CA ALA A 173 8.24 4.12 12.23
C ALA A 173 8.88 5.27 11.41
N PRO A 174 8.57 6.55 11.68
CA PRO A 174 9.18 7.69 10.99
C PRO A 174 10.72 7.72 11.04
N THR A 175 11.32 7.07 12.04
CA THR A 175 12.77 6.91 12.15
C THR A 175 13.36 5.90 11.15
N HIS A 176 12.51 5.13 10.46
CA HIS A 176 12.88 4.06 9.52
C HIS A 176 13.80 3.00 10.14
N THR A 177 13.58 2.69 11.42
CA THR A 177 14.35 1.67 12.16
C THR A 177 13.49 0.53 12.71
N MET A 178 12.16 0.68 12.65
CA MET A 178 11.21 -0.27 13.20
C MET A 178 9.96 -0.35 12.34
N VAL A 179 9.30 -1.50 12.38
CA VAL A 179 7.97 -1.75 11.81
C VAL A 179 7.06 -2.26 12.90
N ALA A 180 5.88 -1.69 13.03
CA ALA A 180 4.80 -2.26 13.81
C ALA A 180 3.93 -3.13 12.89
N VAL A 181 3.52 -4.32 13.33
CA VAL A 181 2.61 -5.21 12.59
C VAL A 181 1.40 -5.51 13.46
N ALA A 182 0.20 -5.28 12.93
CA ALA A 182 -1.06 -5.63 13.55
C ALA A 182 -1.41 -7.08 13.19
N LEU A 183 -1.41 -7.95 14.21
CA LEU A 183 -1.71 -9.38 14.09
C LEU A 183 -3.10 -9.63 14.64
N GLU A 184 -4.07 -9.73 13.74
CA GLU A 184 -5.48 -9.76 14.11
C GLU A 184 -5.82 -11.01 14.92
N SER A 185 -5.58 -12.19 14.36
CA SER A 185 -5.92 -13.45 15.03
C SER A 185 -5.03 -13.73 16.23
N SER A 186 -3.80 -13.19 16.25
CA SER A 186 -2.94 -13.24 17.44
C SER A 186 -3.30 -12.19 18.50
N GLN A 187 -4.22 -11.27 18.19
CA GLN A 187 -4.70 -10.20 19.06
C GLN A 187 -3.55 -9.39 19.67
N SER A 188 -2.53 -9.13 18.86
CA SER A 188 -1.33 -8.38 19.28
C SER A 188 -0.82 -7.43 18.22
N VAL A 189 -0.12 -6.40 18.70
CA VAL A 189 0.81 -5.62 17.89
C VAL A 189 2.21 -6.08 18.21
N VAL A 190 3.02 -6.33 17.20
CA VAL A 190 4.44 -6.62 17.33
C VAL A 190 5.26 -5.49 16.74
N MET A 191 6.44 -5.23 17.30
CA MET A 191 7.43 -4.33 16.72
C MET A 191 8.63 -5.15 16.28
N GLY A 192 8.95 -5.12 15.00
CA GLY A 192 10.17 -5.73 14.43
C GLY A 192 11.20 -4.66 14.07
N GLN A 193 12.48 -5.03 14.08
CA GLN A 193 13.54 -4.18 13.55
C GLN A 193 13.38 -4.00 12.04
N TRP A 194 13.58 -2.78 11.54
CA TRP A 194 13.66 -2.49 10.11
C TRP A 194 15.11 -2.19 9.72
N ASN A 195 15.63 -2.92 8.74
CA ASN A 195 16.91 -2.62 8.13
C ASN A 195 16.70 -1.80 6.85
N ASN A 196 16.94 -0.49 6.93
CA ASN A 196 16.77 0.42 5.81
C ASN A 196 17.79 0.22 4.67
N SER A 197 18.90 -0.47 4.92
CA SER A 197 19.89 -0.79 3.88
C SER A 197 19.48 -2.00 3.06
N SER A 198 18.86 -3.01 3.69
CA SER A 198 18.46 -4.24 3.02
C SER A 198 16.97 -4.35 2.71
N GLY A 199 16.13 -3.44 3.24
CA GLY A 199 14.67 -3.52 3.13
C GLY A 199 14.06 -4.73 3.81
N ALA A 200 14.72 -5.21 4.86
CA ALA A 200 14.37 -6.45 5.55
C ALA A 200 13.81 -6.18 6.94
N LEU A 201 12.78 -6.94 7.30
CA LEU A 201 12.31 -7.06 8.66
C LEU A 201 13.23 -8.03 9.42
N GLY A 202 13.67 -7.62 10.61
CA GLY A 202 14.73 -8.28 11.38
C GLY A 202 14.24 -9.00 12.64
N THR A 203 14.82 -8.66 13.78
CA THR A 203 14.47 -9.27 15.07
C THR A 203 13.16 -8.68 15.62
N LEU A 204 12.34 -9.51 16.27
CA LEU A 204 11.21 -9.04 17.08
C LEU A 204 11.73 -8.27 18.29
N LEU A 205 11.36 -6.99 18.39
CA LEU A 205 11.79 -6.07 19.45
C LEU A 205 10.81 -6.07 20.62
N ALA A 206 9.51 -6.16 20.34
CA ALA A 206 8.48 -6.15 21.37
C ALA A 206 7.16 -6.75 20.86
N GLU A 207 6.31 -7.17 21.80
CA GLU A 207 4.93 -7.56 21.55
C GLU A 207 4.02 -6.93 22.61
N LYS A 208 2.86 -6.43 22.16
CA LYS A 208 1.76 -6.00 23.02
C LYS A 208 0.50 -6.78 22.65
N LYS A 209 0.06 -7.64 23.56
CA LYS A 209 -1.27 -8.26 23.50
C LYS A 209 -2.34 -7.21 23.82
N ALA A 210 -3.40 -7.18 23.01
CA ALA A 210 -4.58 -6.37 23.24
C ALA A 210 -5.72 -7.21 23.82
N GLY A 211 -5.88 -8.47 23.40
CA GLY A 211 -7.00 -9.33 23.82
C GLY A 211 -8.28 -9.11 23.00
N TRP A 212 -8.15 -8.46 21.85
CA TRP A 212 -9.16 -8.33 20.80
C TRP A 212 -8.48 -8.25 19.43
N GLU A 213 -9.25 -8.39 18.36
CA GLU A 213 -8.76 -8.31 16.99
C GLU A 213 -8.20 -6.92 16.67
N ILE A 214 -6.96 -6.90 16.17
CA ILE A 214 -6.26 -5.67 15.80
C ILE A 214 -6.12 -5.62 14.28
N PRO A 215 -6.99 -4.87 13.57
CA PRO A 215 -6.94 -4.82 12.11
C PRO A 215 -5.91 -3.80 11.59
N SER A 216 -5.44 -2.87 12.44
CA SER A 216 -4.60 -1.75 12.05
C SER A 216 -3.65 -1.31 13.15
N VAL A 217 -2.48 -0.79 12.77
CA VAL A 217 -1.52 -0.12 13.64
C VAL A 217 -0.94 1.10 12.95
N VAL A 218 -0.75 2.18 13.69
CA VAL A 218 -0.09 3.42 13.23
C VAL A 218 0.85 3.92 14.32
N TRP A 219 1.87 4.67 13.90
CA TRP A 219 2.73 5.39 14.84
C TRP A 219 2.11 6.76 15.15
N ASP A 220 2.22 7.17 16.40
CA ASP A 220 2.07 8.57 16.80
C ASP A 220 3.23 9.39 16.18
N LEU A 221 2.95 10.61 15.75
CA LEU A 221 3.89 11.50 15.06
C LEU A 221 4.50 12.53 16.02
#